data_AF-A0A1Z2SFI9-F1
#
_entry.id   AF-A0A1Z2SFI9-F1
#
_cell.length_a   1.000
_cell.length_b   1.000
_cell.length_c   1.000
_cell.angle_alpha   90.00
_cell.angle_beta   90.00
_cell.angle_gamma   90.00
#
_symmetry.space_group_name_H-M   'P 1'
#
loop_
_entity.id
_entity.type
_entity.pdbx_description
1 polymer ?
#
loop_
_entity_poly.entity_id
_entity_poly.type
_entity_poly.pdbx_seq_one_letter_code
_entity_poly.pdbx_strand_id
1 'polypeptide(L)' 'MLRLPEVKAKTGFGRSTIYALMTSGEFPRSIRIGARAVGWLESDIDQWIETRHIGAAYGRG' A
#
# COMPACT_ATOMS: atom_id res chain seq x y z
N MET A 1 7.52 8.68 -3.96
CA MET A 1 7.88 7.48 -3.17
C MET A 1 7.12 7.57 -1.85
N LEU A 2 6.20 6.64 -1.61
CA LEU A 2 5.29 6.68 -0.46
C LEU A 2 5.90 5.94 0.73
N ARG A 3 5.85 6.53 1.92
CA ARG A 3 6.15 5.84 3.18
C ARG A 3 4.90 5.14 3.72
N LEU A 4 5.09 4.28 4.72
CA LEU A 4 4.00 3.53 5.36
C LEU A 4 2.79 4.41 5.76
N PRO A 5 2.95 5.60 6.40
CA PRO A 5 1.79 6.44 6.70
C PRO A 5 1.03 6.91 5.45
N GLU A 6 1.72 7.22 4.36
CA GLU A 6 1.09 7.66 3.10
C GLU A 6 0.37 6.50 2.41
N VAL A 7 0.98 5.31 2.42
CA VAL A 7 0.33 4.09 1.90
C VAL A 7 -0.92 3.73 2.69
N LYS A 8 -0.88 3.85 4.02
CA LYS A 8 -2.09 3.67 4.85
C LYS A 8 -3.18 4.67 4.49
N ALA A 9 -2.82 5.94 4.27
CA ALA A 9 -3.78 6.98 3.90
C ALA A 9 -4.40 6.74 2.51
N LYS A 10 -3.60 6.34 1.51
CA LYS A 10 -4.09 6.02 0.16
C LYS A 10 -4.96 4.76 0.12
N THR A 11 -4.59 3.73 0.88
CA THR A 11 -5.21 2.41 0.78
C THR A 11 -6.30 2.16 1.83
N GLY A 12 -6.36 2.97 2.90
CA GLY A 12 -7.24 2.77 4.05
C GLY A 12 -6.85 1.60 4.95
N PHE A 13 -5.84 0.82 4.59
CA PHE A 13 -5.46 -0.38 5.33
C PHE A 13 -4.54 -0.08 6.51
N GLY A 14 -4.69 -0.89 7.56
CA GLY A 14 -3.77 -0.92 8.69
C GLY A 14 -2.41 -1.49 8.30
N ARG A 15 -1.40 -1.21 9.12
CA ARG A 15 -0.03 -1.72 8.94
C ARG A 15 0.00 -3.25 8.77
N SER A 16 -0.70 -3.97 9.65
CA SER A 16 -0.71 -5.44 9.65
C SER A 16 -1.31 -6.01 8.37
N THR A 17 -2.40 -5.42 7.87
CA THR A 17 -3.04 -5.81 6.60
C THR A 17 -2.10 -5.59 5.42
N ILE A 18 -1.41 -4.44 5.37
CA ILE A 18 -0.44 -4.14 4.32
C ILE A 18 0.69 -5.20 4.30
N TYR A 19 1.25 -5.57 5.46
CA TYR A 19 2.26 -6.63 5.54
C TYR A 19 1.71 -8.03 5.24
N ALA A 20 0.48 -8.33 5.63
CA ALA A 20 -0.17 -9.59 5.29
C ALA A 20 -0.36 -9.72 3.77
N LEU A 21 -0.89 -8.67 3.11
CA LEU A 21 -1.06 -8.66 1.66
C LEU A 21 0.29 -8.71 0.93
N MET A 22 1.34 -8.07 1.45
CA MET A 22 2.70 -8.23 0.92
C MET A 22 3.20 -9.67 1.03
N THR A 23 2.87 -10.35 2.13
CA THR A 23 3.26 -11.76 2.36
C THR A 23 2.50 -12.69 1.41
N SER A 24 1.23 -12.40 1.16
CA SER A 24 0.40 -13.12 0.18
C SER A 24 0.75 -12.82 -1.28
N GLY A 25 1.68 -11.90 -1.57
CA GLY A 25 2.01 -11.45 -2.93
C GLY A 25 0.90 -10.59 -3.57
N GLU A 26 -0.04 -10.13 -2.75
CA GLU A 26 -1.23 -9.39 -3.14
C GLU A 26 -1.05 -7.88 -3.07
N PHE A 27 0.10 -7.39 -2.58
CA PHE A 27 0.42 -5.97 -2.43
C PHE A 27 1.80 -5.65 -3.01
N PRO A 28 2.03 -4.43 -3.53
CA PRO A 28 3.34 -4.02 -4.02
C PRO A 28 4.43 -4.16 -2.98
N ARG A 29 5.59 -4.69 -3.39
CA ARG A 29 6.71 -4.87 -2.45
C ARG A 29 7.34 -3.54 -2.10
N SER A 30 7.69 -3.38 -0.82
CA SER A 30 8.40 -2.20 -0.35
C SER A 30 9.85 -2.19 -0.85
N ILE A 31 10.32 -1.04 -1.30
CA ILE A 31 11.71 -0.78 -1.68
C ILE A 31 12.42 -0.12 -0.50
N ARG A 32 13.66 -0.54 -0.22
CA ARG A 32 14.50 0.08 0.79
C ARG A 32 15.00 1.43 0.29
N ILE A 33 14.65 2.50 1.01
CA ILE A 33 15.10 3.88 0.73
C ILE A 33 16.35 4.21 1.57
N GLY A 34 16.55 3.51 2.69
CA GLY A 34 17.73 3.66 3.52
C GLY A 34 17.84 2.57 4.58
N ALA A 35 18.84 2.70 5.47
CA ALA A 35 19.19 1.66 6.45
C ALA A 35 18.02 1.21 7.35
N ARG A 36 17.08 2.10 7.66
CA ARG A 36 15.88 1.82 8.47
C ARG A 36 14.58 2.28 7.81
N ALA A 37 14.63 2.64 6.54
CA ALA A 37 13.51 3.25 5.84
C ALA A 37 13.11 2.42 4.62
N VAL A 38 11.81 2.16 4.50
CA VAL A 38 11.19 1.51 3.35
C VAL A 38 10.08 2.40 2.81
N GLY A 39 9.79 2.26 1.53
CA GLY A 39 8.63 2.88 0.92
C GLY A 39 8.19 2.14 -0.33
N TRP A 40 7.20 2.69 -1.01
CA TRP A 40 6.60 2.12 -2.21
C TRP A 40 6.65 3.14 -3.34
N LEU A 41 6.78 2.66 -4.58
CA LEU A 41 6.56 3.52 -5.73
C LEU A 41 5.10 3.94 -5.74
N GLU A 42 4.87 5.23 -5.99
CA GLU A 42 3.50 5.75 -6.02
C GLU A 42 2.70 5.10 -7.14
N SER A 43 3.28 4.99 -8.34
CA SER A 43 2.62 4.33 -9.48
C SER A 43 2.27 2.87 -9.21
N ASP A 44 3.08 2.11 -8.47
CA ASP A 44 2.72 0.73 -8.09
C ASP A 44 1.51 0.70 -7.17
N ILE A 45 1.44 1.62 -6.21
CA ILE A 45 0.31 1.71 -5.29
C ILE A 45 -0.95 2.19 -6.03
N ASP A 46 -0.84 3.20 -6.89
CA ASP A 46 -1.95 3.70 -7.70
C ASP A 46 -2.47 2.62 -8.65
N GLN A 47 -1.57 1.95 -9.39
CA GLN A 47 -1.94 0.84 -10.26
C GLN A 47 -2.57 -0.30 -9.48
N TRP A 48 -2.09 -0.61 -8.28
CA TRP A 48 -2.69 -1.62 -7.42
C TRP A 48 -4.10 -1.24 -6.97
N ILE A 49 -4.33 0.02 -6.58
CA ILE A 49 -5.66 0.54 -6.21
C ILE A 49 -6.61 0.46 -7.41
N GLU A 50 -6.13 0.84 -8.60
CA GLU A 50 -6.90 0.81 -9.85
C GLU A 50 -7.24 -0.62 -10.26
N THR A 51 -6.26 -1.53 -10.25
CA THR A 51 -6.42 -2.96 -10.57
C THR A 51 -7.41 -3.64 -9.63
N ARG A 52 -7.42 -3.27 -8.35
CA ARG A 52 -8.36 -3.85 -7.37
C ARG A 52 -9.73 -3.19 -7.36
N HIS A 53 -9.99 -2.19 -8.20
CA HIS A 53 -11.25 -1.43 -8.18
C HIS A 53 -11.71 -1.13 -6.74
N ILE A 54 -10.80 -0.63 -5.89
CA ILE A 54 -11.17 -0.15 -4.55
C ILE A 54 -11.96 1.18 -4.64
N GLY A 55 -12.61 1.44 -5.78
CA GLY A 55 -13.32 2.66 -6.13
C GLY A 55 -14.78 2.73 -5.68
N ALA A 56 -15.29 1.81 -4.84
CA ALA A 56 -16.68 1.92 -4.40
C ALA A 56 -17.06 1.35 -3.01
N ALA A 57 -16.25 0.51 -2.36
CA ALA A 57 -16.77 -0.34 -1.27
C ALA A 57 -16.15 -0.16 0.14
N TYR A 58 -15.08 0.62 0.32
CA TYR A 58 -14.44 0.77 1.64
C TYR A 58 -14.46 2.20 2.20
N GLY A 59 -15.30 3.08 1.66
CA GLY A 59 -15.77 4.26 2.37
C GLY A 59 -16.86 3.89 3.37
N ARG A 60 -16.49 3.34 4.53
CA ARG A 60 -17.38 3.32 5.69
C ARG A 60 -16.70 4.05 6.84
N GLY A 61 -17.17 5.26 7.08
CA GLY A 61 -16.80 6.15 8.16
C GLY A 61 -17.29 7.55 7.84
#